data_AF-A0A373FZ06-F1
#
_entry.id   AF-A0A373FZ06-F1
#
_cell.length_a   1.000
_cell.length_b   1.000
_cell.length_c   1.000
_cell.angle_alpha   90.00
_cell.angle_beta   90.00
_cell.angle_gamma   90.00
#
_symmetry.space_group_name_H-M   'P 1'
#
loop_
_entity.id
_entity.type
_entity.pdbx_description
1 polymer ?
#
loop_
_entity_poly.entity_id
_entity_poly.type
_entity_poly.pdbx_seq_one_letter_code
_entity_poly.pdbx_strand_id
1 'polypeptide(L)'
;MSTLQYIVFPYSDLEEVPQEELDKRNLVPRISLNGKKALMKAEHYAEIFASKMIMTLSEDGETPIVSYPYPVYEGEELNTLLASSEWSSSDSIL
;
A
#
# COMPACT_ATOMS: atom_id res chain seq x y z
N MET A 1 19.13 2.20 -5.07
CA MET A 1 18.02 3.15 -5.27
C MET A 1 16.82 2.49 -4.62
N SER A 2 16.27 3.06 -3.54
CA SER A 2 15.12 2.45 -2.86
C SER A 2 13.92 2.48 -3.80
N THR A 3 13.49 1.32 -4.29
CA THR A 3 12.26 1.18 -5.06
C THR A 3 11.09 1.50 -4.12
N LEU A 4 10.40 2.60 -4.37
CA LEU A 4 9.25 2.99 -3.57
C LEU A 4 8.08 2.05 -3.89
N GLN A 5 7.88 1.06 -3.04
CA GLN A 5 6.77 0.13 -3.12
C GLN A 5 5.56 0.70 -2.38
N TYR A 6 4.40 0.64 -3.02
CA TYR A 6 3.13 1.09 -2.46
C TYR A 6 2.14 -0.05 -2.42
N ILE A 7 1.45 -0.19 -1.31
CA ILE A 7 0.44 -1.22 -1.09
C ILE A 7 -0.95 -0.61 -1.13
N VAL A 8 -1.87 -1.28 -1.83
CA VAL A 8 -3.28 -0.89 -1.91
C VAL A 8 -4.12 -1.85 -1.09
N PHE A 9 -4.67 -1.36 0.01
CA PHE A 9 -5.46 -2.15 0.95
C PHE A 9 -6.85 -1.53 1.14
N PRO A 10 -7.85 -2.31 1.59
CA PRO A 10 -9.19 -1.77 1.84
C PRO A 10 -9.15 -0.76 2.99
N TYR A 11 -9.98 0.28 2.87
CA TYR A 11 -10.12 1.29 3.93
C TYR A 11 -10.58 0.68 5.25
N SER A 12 -11.35 -0.42 5.22
CA SER A 12 -11.76 -1.14 6.43
C SER A 12 -10.58 -1.59 7.30
N ASP A 13 -9.48 -2.06 6.69
CA ASP A 13 -8.26 -2.40 7.45
C ASP A 13 -7.60 -1.15 8.03
N LEU A 14 -7.69 -0.01 7.34
CA LEU A 14 -7.19 1.26 7.86
C LEU A 14 -8.03 1.74 9.06
N GLU A 15 -9.34 1.51 9.06
CA GLU A 15 -10.22 1.83 10.19
C GLU A 15 -9.94 0.95 11.43
N GLU A 16 -9.41 -0.26 11.24
CA GLU A 16 -8.92 -1.08 12.34
C GLU A 16 -7.65 -0.51 12.99
N VAL A 17 -6.89 0.33 12.26
CA VAL A 17 -5.68 0.96 12.79
C VAL A 17 -6.06 2.23 13.54
N PRO A 18 -5.65 2.37 14.82
CA PRO A 18 -5.87 3.61 15.56
C PRO A 18 -5.14 4.76 14.88
N GLN A 19 -5.84 5.88 14.67
CA GLN A 19 -5.23 7.09 14.09
C GLN A 19 -4.01 7.57 14.88
N GLU A 20 -3.92 7.29 16.18
CA GLU A 20 -2.76 7.62 17.00
C GLU A 20 -1.47 6.94 16.51
N GLU A 21 -1.54 5.72 16.00
CA GLU A 21 -0.37 5.03 15.42
C GLU A 21 0.04 5.62 14.06
N LEU A 22 -0.94 6.08 13.27
CA LEU A 22 -0.69 6.78 12.01
C LEU A 22 -0.07 8.16 12.27
N ASP A 23 -0.65 8.93 13.20
CA ASP A 23 -0.25 10.29 13.54
C ASP A 23 1.14 10.34 14.20
N LYS A 24 1.41 9.42 15.14
CA LYS A 24 2.73 9.25 15.76
C LYS A 24 3.85 9.00 14.75
N ARG A 25 3.53 8.31 13.66
CA ARG A 25 4.46 8.02 12.55
C ARG A 25 4.37 9.07 11.43
N ASN A 26 3.51 10.07 11.59
CA ASN A 26 3.23 11.14 10.63
C ASN A 26 2.81 10.60 9.24
N LEU A 27 2.04 9.51 9.25
CA LEU A 27 1.63 8.77 8.06
C LEU A 27 0.27 9.23 7.58
N VAL A 28 0.21 9.67 6.32
CA VAL A 28 -1.02 10.07 5.65
C VAL A 28 -1.25 9.15 4.45
N PRO A 29 -2.01 8.05 4.62
CA PRO A 29 -2.38 7.20 3.50
C PRO A 29 -3.27 7.97 2.52
N ARG A 30 -3.06 7.75 1.23
CA ARG A 30 -3.88 8.34 0.18
C ARG A 30 -5.15 7.52 0.03
N ILE A 31 -6.31 8.15 0.09
CA ILE A 31 -7.59 7.46 -0.13
C ILE A 31 -7.95 7.51 -1.62
N SER A 32 -8.43 6.38 -2.14
CA SER A 32 -8.99 6.30 -3.50
C SER A 32 -10.22 7.20 -3.65
N LEU A 33 -10.56 7.57 -4.87
CA LEU A 33 -11.73 8.42 -5.15
C LEU A 33 -13.05 7.77 -4.69
N ASN A 34 -13.09 6.45 -4.72
CA ASN A 34 -14.23 5.67 -4.26
C ASN A 34 -14.35 5.61 -2.73
N GLY A 35 -13.33 6.06 -1.97
CA GLY A 35 -13.31 5.97 -0.51
C GLY A 35 -13.20 4.55 0.05
N LYS A 36 -13.05 3.53 -0.81
CA LYS A 36 -13.04 2.10 -0.41
C LYS A 36 -11.66 1.52 -0.20
N LYS A 37 -10.64 2.14 -0.80
CA LYS A 37 -9.24 1.67 -0.76
C LYS A 37 -8.33 2.80 -0.30
N ALA A 38 -7.25 2.43 0.38
CA ALA A 38 -6.18 3.29 0.82
C ALA A 38 -4.85 2.82 0.19
N LEU A 39 -3.98 3.78 -0.14
CA LEU A 39 -2.66 3.58 -0.69
C LEU A 39 -1.63 4.18 0.25
N MET A 40 -0.66 3.36 0.62
CA MET A 40 0.42 3.73 1.54
C MET A 40 1.71 3.06 1.08
N LYS A 41 2.87 3.53 1.56
CA LYS A 41 4.12 2.82 1.32
C LYS A 41 4.10 1.44 1.98
N ALA A 42 4.57 0.42 1.26
CA ALA A 42 4.63 -0.96 1.75
C ALA A 42 5.50 -1.06 3.02
N GLU A 43 6.57 -0.26 3.12
CA GLU A 43 7.41 -0.17 4.32
C GLU A 43 6.61 0.27 5.56
N HIS A 44 5.78 1.31 5.43
CA HIS A 44 4.96 1.78 6.56
C HIS A 44 3.85 0.81 6.91
N TYR A 45 3.26 0.16 5.90
CA TYR A 45 2.27 -0.90 6.13
C TYR A 45 2.90 -2.07 6.87
N ALA A 46 4.12 -2.46 6.50
CA ALA A 46 4.88 -3.48 7.20
C ALA A 46 5.11 -3.13 8.68
N GLU A 47 5.32 -1.86 9.01
CA GLU A 47 5.50 -1.47 10.40
C GLU A 47 4.21 -1.44 11.22
N ILE A 48 3.09 -1.02 10.62
CA ILE A 48 1.77 -0.95 11.29
C ILE A 48 1.14 -2.34 11.37
N PHE A 49 1.19 -3.08 10.28
CA PHE A 49 0.59 -4.39 10.08
C PHE A 49 1.66 -5.48 10.01
N ALA A 50 2.72 -5.36 10.80
CA ALA A 50 3.76 -6.39 10.91
C ALA A 50 3.16 -7.77 11.18
N SER A 51 2.12 -7.80 12.01
CA SER A 51 1.38 -9.01 12.38
C SER A 51 0.55 -9.62 11.24
N LYS A 52 0.21 -8.87 10.18
CA LYS A 52 -0.54 -9.37 9.01
C LYS A 52 0.37 -9.82 7.87
N MET A 53 1.67 -9.55 7.93
CA MET A 53 2.61 -10.00 6.90
C MET A 53 2.97 -11.47 7.07
N ILE A 54 3.15 -12.16 5.94
CA ILE A 54 3.63 -13.53 5.92
C ILE A 54 5.04 -13.52 5.32
N MET A 55 6.04 -13.88 6.12
CA MET A 55 7.37 -14.18 5.61
C MET A 55 7.42 -15.66 5.21
N THR A 56 7.60 -15.90 3.92
CA THR A 56 7.85 -17.23 3.38
C THR A 56 9.27 -17.32 2.84
N LEU A 57 9.89 -18.50 2.90
CA LEU A 57 11.11 -18.75 2.15
C LEU A 57 10.78 -18.90 0.66
N SER A 58 11.65 -18.37 -0.21
CA SER A 58 11.62 -18.66 -1.64
C SER A 58 11.70 -20.16 -1.92
N GLU A 59 11.36 -20.55 -3.15
CA GLU A 59 11.44 -21.95 -3.62
C GLU A 59 12.84 -22.57 -3.41
N ASP A 60 13.89 -21.75 -3.48
CA ASP A 60 15.29 -22.15 -3.24
C ASP A 60 15.69 -22.14 -1.74
N GLY A 61 14.82 -21.63 -0.87
CA GLY A 61 15.03 -21.58 0.58
C GLY A 61 16.04 -20.55 1.08
N GLU A 62 16.72 -19.84 0.19
CA GLU A 62 17.79 -18.91 0.57
C GLU A 62 17.32 -17.47 0.79
N THR A 63 16.20 -17.07 0.16
CA THR A 63 15.72 -15.69 0.20
C THR A 63 14.38 -15.58 0.96
N PRO A 64 14.27 -14.68 1.96
CA PRO A 64 13.00 -14.39 2.60
C PRO A 64 12.13 -13.55 1.66
N ILE A 65 10.98 -14.08 1.28
CA ILE A 65 9.94 -13.37 0.53
C ILE A 65 8.95 -12.81 1.55
N VAL A 66 8.81 -11.49 1.57
CA VAL A 66 7.71 -10.83 2.29
C VAL A 66 6.49 -10.86 1.40
N SER A 67 5.51 -11.70 1.75
CA SER A 67 4.21 -11.71 1.09
C SER A 67 3.27 -10.78 1.82
N TYR A 68 2.88 -9.71 1.14
CA TYR A 68 1.83 -8.82 1.60
C TYR A 68 0.45 -9.43 1.32
N PRO A 69 -0.54 -9.26 2.22
CA PRO A 69 -1.90 -9.75 1.99
C PRO A 69 -2.64 -8.98 0.89
N TYR A 70 -2.09 -7.84 0.45
CA TYR A 70 -2.67 -6.93 -0.51
C TYR A 70 -1.71 -6.65 -1.67
N PRO A 71 -2.22 -6.26 -2.85
CA PRO A 71 -1.38 -5.98 -4.01
C PRO A 71 -0.44 -4.79 -3.75
N VAL A 72 0.82 -4.99 -4.12
CA VAL A 72 1.89 -4.01 -4.04
C VAL A 72 2.27 -3.58 -5.46
N TYR A 73 2.52 -2.29 -5.63
CA TYR A 73 2.83 -1.64 -6.90
C TYR A 73 4.13 -0.87 -6.76
N GLU A 74 4.97 -0.90 -7.78
CA GLU A 74 6.20 -0.13 -7.84
C GLU A 74 6.47 0.41 -9.24
N GLY A 75 7.26 1.48 -9.33
CA GLY A 75 7.70 2.06 -10.61
C GLY A 75 6.53 2.40 -11.56
N GLU A 76 6.54 1.76 -12.73
CA GLU A 76 5.55 2.00 -13.80
C GLU A 76 4.15 1.47 -13.46
N GLU A 77 4.05 0.36 -12.73
CA GLU A 77 2.78 -0.21 -12.32
C GLU A 77 2.05 0.72 -11.35
N LEU A 78 2.80 1.32 -10.42
CA LEU A 78 2.28 2.36 -9.53
C LEU A 78 1.79 3.57 -10.31
N ASN A 79 2.58 4.06 -11.27
CA ASN A 79 2.19 5.23 -12.05
C ASN A 79 0.90 4.96 -12.85
N THR A 80 0.78 3.75 -13.42
CA THR A 80 -0.42 3.29 -14.13
C THR A 80 -1.64 3.21 -13.19
N LEU A 81 -1.46 2.67 -11.99
CA LEU A 81 -2.50 2.63 -10.96
C LEU A 81 -2.95 4.05 -10.58
N LEU A 82 -2.00 4.95 -10.31
CA LEU A 82 -2.29 6.33 -9.93
C LEU A 82 -2.96 7.12 -11.06
N ALA A 83 -2.67 6.79 -12.32
CA ALA A 83 -3.33 7.36 -13.50
C ALA A 83 -4.70 6.73 -13.81
N SER A 84 -5.04 5.62 -13.16
CA SER A 84 -6.34 4.97 -13.33
C SER A 84 -7.46 5.83 -12.72
N SER A 85 -8.66 5.69 -13.26
CA SER A 85 -9.88 6.38 -12.83
C SER A 85 -10.27 6.12 -11.36
N GLU A 86 -9.63 5.15 -10.69
CA GLU A 86 -9.83 4.87 -9.26
C GLU A 86 -9.04 5.84 -8.35
N TRP A 87 -7.93 6.40 -8.83
CA TRP A 87 -6.96 7.18 -8.04
C TRP A 87 -6.72 8.59 -8.59
N SER A 88 -6.81 8.74 -9.90
CA SER A 88 -6.84 10.02 -10.59
C SER A 88 -8.24 10.19 -11.16
N SER A 89 -8.89 11.28 -10.79
CA SER A 89 -10.08 11.70 -11.51
C SER A 89 -9.55 12.11 -12.86
N SER A 90 -9.64 11.23 -13.85
CA SER A 90 -9.46 11.58 -15.25
C SER A 90 -10.63 12.46 -15.67
N ASP A 91 -10.77 13.60 -15.01
CA ASP A 91 -11.39 14.79 -15.56
C ASP A 91 -10.37 15.29 -16.58
N SER A 92 -10.34 14.60 -17.72
CA SER A 92 -9.73 15.11 -18.92
C SER A 92 -10.63 16.26 -19.35
N ILE A 93 -10.48 17.42 -18.70
CA ILE A 93 -10.88 18.69 -19.27
C ILE A 93 -10.01 18.87 -20.49
N LEU A 94 -10.55 18.54 -21.66
CA LEU A 94 -10.37 19.25 -22.93
C LEU A 94 -11.29 18.64 -24.00
#